data_AF-A0A645H5W6-F1
#
_entry.id   AF-A0A645H5W6-F1
#
_cell.length_a   1.000
_cell.length_b   1.000
_cell.length_c   1.000
_cell.angle_alpha   90.00
_cell.angle_beta   90.00
_cell.angle_gamma   90.00
#
_symmetry.space_group_name_H-M   'P 1'
#
loop_
_entity.id
_entity.type
_entity.pdbx_description
1 polymer ?
#
loop_
_entity_poly.entity_id
_entity_poly.type
_entity_poly.pdbx_seq_one_letter_code
_entity_poly.pdbx_strand_id
1 'polypeptide(L)'
;MFAPAVFGARYFKFLFAFLLSILSLEILQMVTYLGSFDVHDVNVNALGASIGYFAYRIGARAGTAPKKAMSMAFLILLFSLLLMVFAEYFNKMVAGRL
;
A
#
# COMPACT_ATOMS: atom_id res chain seq x y z
N MET A 1 -0.93 7.18 -9.79
CA MET A 1 -0.34 7.47 -8.46
C MET A 1 -0.91 8.79 -7.95
N PHE A 2 -2.17 8.79 -7.53
CA PHE A 2 -2.82 9.97 -6.96
C PHE A 2 -2.71 9.90 -5.42
N ALA A 3 -2.30 11.03 -4.82
CA ALA A 3 -2.80 11.53 -3.54
C ALA A 3 -1.97 11.50 -2.23
N PRO A 4 -0.71 11.06 -2.10
CA PRO A 4 0.06 11.48 -0.91
C PRO A 4 0.26 13.00 -0.85
N ALA A 5 0.43 13.63 -2.03
CA ALA A 5 0.62 15.07 -2.20
C ALA A 5 -0.65 15.88 -1.86
N VAL A 6 -1.83 15.36 -2.19
CA VAL A 6 -3.13 16.05 -2.04
C VAL A 6 -3.52 16.21 -0.56
N PHE A 7 -3.17 15.25 0.30
CA PHE A 7 -3.49 15.31 1.73
C PHE A 7 -2.42 16.04 2.57
N GLY A 8 -1.49 16.76 1.94
CA GLY A 8 -0.42 17.48 2.63
C GLY A 8 0.45 16.57 3.50
N ALA A 9 0.63 15.31 3.09
CA ALA A 9 1.36 14.29 3.85
C ALA A 9 0.83 14.05 5.28
N ARG A 10 -0.50 14.03 5.46
CA ARG A 10 -1.13 13.47 6.66
C ARG A 10 -1.54 12.02 6.40
N TYR A 11 -0.75 11.09 6.92
CA TYR A 11 -0.92 9.64 6.68
C TYR A 11 -2.35 9.16 6.95
N PHE A 12 -2.95 9.50 8.10
CA PHE A 12 -4.29 9.05 8.44
C PHE A 12 -5.39 9.60 7.52
N LYS A 13 -5.25 10.84 7.02
CA LYS A 13 -6.22 11.40 6.06
C LYS A 13 -6.12 10.69 4.71
N PHE A 14 -4.89 10.45 4.27
CA PHE A 14 -4.62 9.66 3.07
C PHE A 14 -5.18 8.25 3.19
N LEU A 15 -4.90 7.55 4.29
CA LEU A 15 -5.32 6.18 4.52
C LEU A 15 -6.85 6.09 4.60
N PHE A 16 -7.51 7.01 5.30
CA PHE A 16 -8.97 7.04 5.37
C PHE A 16 -9.62 7.21 3.99
N ALA A 17 -9.14 8.18 3.20
CA ALA A 17 -9.65 8.39 1.85
C ALA A 17 -9.36 7.19 0.92
N PHE A 18 -8.19 6.57 1.05
CA PHE A 18 -7.82 5.37 0.31
C PHE A 18 -8.73 4.18 0.69
N LEU A 19 -8.97 3.96 1.97
CA LEU A 19 -9.86 2.91 2.46
C LEU A 19 -11.29 3.09 1.96
N LEU A 20 -11.80 4.33 1.96
CA LEU A 20 -13.12 4.61 1.39
C LEU A 20 -13.16 4.32 -0.12
N SER A 21 -12.07 4.61 -0.83
CA SER A 21 -11.96 4.35 -2.27
C SER A 21 -11.91 2.86 -2.56
N ILE A 22 -11.09 2.08 -1.84
CA ILE A 22 -10.98 0.64 -2.10
C ILE A 22 -12.26 -0.10 -1.69
N LEU A 23 -12.89 0.26 -0.58
CA LEU A 23 -14.18 -0.32 -0.19
C LEU A 23 -15.25 -0.06 -1.27
N SER A 24 -15.25 1.15 -1.85
CA SER A 24 -16.17 1.46 -2.96
C SER A 24 -15.90 0.59 -4.19
N LEU A 25 -14.62 0.30 -4.49
CA LEU A 25 -14.24 -0.59 -5.60
C LEU A 25 -14.62 -2.04 -5.33
N GLU A 26 -14.39 -2.56 -4.13
CA GLU A 26 -14.78 -3.92 -3.72
C GLU A 26 -16.30 -4.12 -3.82
N ILE A 27 -17.08 -3.13 -3.37
CA ILE A 27 -18.54 -3.15 -3.51
C ILE A 27 -18.94 -3.13 -4.99
N LEU A 28 -18.28 -2.29 -5.81
CA LEU A 28 -18.57 -2.21 -7.24
C LEU A 28 -18.26 -3.54 -7.93
N GLN A 29 -17.11 -4.16 -7.63
CA GLN A 29 -16.72 -5.47 -8.16
C GLN A 29 -17.74 -6.56 -7.81
N MET A 30 -18.30 -6.52 -6.58
CA MET A 30 -19.37 -7.42 -6.15
C MET A 30 -20.67 -7.18 -6.93
N VAL A 31 -21.10 -5.92 -7.09
CA VAL A 31 -22.34 -5.56 -7.80
C VAL A 31 -22.26 -5.88 -9.29
N THR A 32 -21.08 -5.75 -9.90
CA THR A 32 -20.86 -6.08 -11.31
C THR A 32 -20.52 -7.56 -11.54
N TYR A 33 -20.52 -8.39 -10.50
CA TYR A 33 -20.11 -9.80 -10.55
C TYR A 33 -18.69 -10.02 -11.11
N LEU A 34 -17.81 -9.02 -10.99
CA LEU A 34 -16.39 -9.12 -11.38
C LEU A 34 -15.55 -9.75 -10.26
N GLY A 35 -16.05 -9.70 -9.02
CA GLY A 35 -15.42 -10.28 -7.84
C GLY A 35 -16.41 -10.44 -6.69
N SER A 36 -15.92 -10.87 -5.54
CA SER A 36 -16.65 -10.86 -4.27
C SER A 36 -16.05 -9.77 -3.39
N PHE A 37 -16.85 -9.17 -2.51
CA PHE A 37 -16.30 -8.32 -1.47
C PHE A 37 -15.38 -9.16 -0.57
N ASP A 38 -14.06 -8.88 -0.61
CA ASP A 38 -13.04 -9.60 0.15
C ASP A 38 -12.24 -8.66 1.06
N VAL A 39 -12.31 -8.91 2.36
CA VAL A 39 -11.55 -8.14 3.37
C VAL A 39 -10.03 -8.36 3.21
N HIS A 40 -9.62 -9.50 2.66
CA HIS A 40 -8.23 -9.76 2.35
C HIS A 40 -7.69 -8.76 1.31
N ASP A 41 -8.46 -8.49 0.26
CA ASP A 41 -8.07 -7.55 -0.80
C ASP A 41 -8.00 -6.11 -0.26
N VAL A 42 -8.93 -5.72 0.61
CA VAL A 42 -8.87 -4.44 1.34
C VAL A 42 -7.58 -4.34 2.15
N ASN A 43 -7.19 -5.39 2.88
CA ASN A 43 -6.00 -5.41 3.73
C ASN A 43 -4.71 -5.30 2.90
N VAL A 44 -4.57 -6.10 1.84
CA VAL A 44 -3.39 -6.05 0.95
C VAL A 44 -3.27 -4.68 0.28
N ASN A 45 -4.38 -4.10 -0.17
CA ASN A 45 -4.41 -2.76 -0.74
C ASN A 45 -4.03 -1.68 0.29
N ALA A 46 -4.50 -1.77 1.54
CA ALA A 46 -4.15 -0.85 2.61
C ALA A 46 -2.65 -0.90 2.97
N LEU A 47 -2.05 -2.10 2.97
CA LEU A 47 -0.61 -2.29 3.15
C LEU A 47 0.18 -1.69 1.97
N GLY A 48 -0.25 -1.96 0.73
CA GLY A 48 0.33 -1.37 -0.48
C GLY A 48 0.26 0.16 -0.51
N ALA A 49 -0.88 0.74 -0.10
CA ALA A 49 -1.04 2.18 0.03
C ALA A 49 -0.09 2.79 1.07
N SER A 50 0.11 2.10 2.19
CA SER A 50 1.05 2.51 3.24
C SER A 50 2.49 2.49 2.73
N ILE A 51 2.89 1.42 2.02
CA ILE A 51 4.19 1.34 1.34
C ILE A 51 4.37 2.51 0.37
N GLY A 52 3.40 2.75 -0.51
CA GLY A 52 3.43 3.83 -1.49
C GLY A 52 3.53 5.22 -0.84
N TYR A 53 2.82 5.43 0.27
CA TYR A 53 2.88 6.68 1.03
C TYR A 53 4.27 6.93 1.63
N PHE A 54 4.85 5.94 2.31
CA PHE A 54 6.19 6.09 2.89
C PHE A 54 7.27 6.23 1.82
N ALA A 55 7.17 5.46 0.73
CA ALA A 55 8.06 5.60 -0.42
C ALA A 55 7.99 7.01 -1.02
N TYR A 56 6.79 7.58 -1.20
CA TYR A 56 6.63 8.97 -1.61
C TYR A 56 7.24 9.94 -0.59
N ARG A 57 6.91 9.80 0.70
CA ARG A 57 7.35 10.73 1.75
C ARG A 57 8.87 10.80 1.89
N ILE A 58 9.54 9.65 1.73
CA ILE A 58 11.00 9.53 1.82
C ILE A 58 11.63 9.89 0.46
N GLY A 59 11.18 9.27 -0.64
CA GLY A 59 11.77 9.42 -1.97
C GLY A 59 11.54 10.78 -2.63
N ALA A 60 10.49 11.52 -2.24
CA ALA A 60 10.25 12.88 -2.73
C ALA A 60 11.34 13.89 -2.32
N ARG A 61 12.22 13.53 -1.38
CA ARG A 61 13.37 14.34 -0.95
C ARG A 61 14.57 14.28 -1.90
N ALA A 62 14.57 13.37 -2.87
CA ALA A 62 15.64 13.31 -3.86
C ALA A 62 15.63 14.56 -4.77
N GLY A 63 16.78 14.94 -5.35
CA GLY A 63 16.92 16.21 -6.08
C GLY A 63 16.00 16.32 -7.31
N THR A 64 16.35 15.66 -8.41
CA THR A 64 15.64 15.78 -9.69
C THR A 64 14.42 14.84 -9.76
N ALA A 65 13.42 15.17 -10.58
CA ALA A 65 12.24 14.34 -10.81
C ALA A 65 12.55 12.85 -11.10
N PRO A 66 13.48 12.50 -12.02
CA PRO A 66 13.84 11.09 -12.24
C PRO A 66 14.50 10.44 -11.02
N LYS A 67 15.31 11.17 -10.25
CA LYS A 67 15.90 10.65 -9.01
C LYS A 67 14.85 10.39 -7.93
N LYS A 68 13.82 11.25 -7.84
CA LYS A 68 12.65 11.04 -6.96
C LYS A 68 11.91 9.78 -7.35
N ALA A 69 11.57 9.63 -8.64
CA ALA A 69 10.88 8.45 -9.14
C ALA A 69 11.67 7.17 -8.89
N MET A 70 12.98 7.17 -9.17
CA MET A 70 13.86 6.02 -8.93
C MET A 70 13.95 5.68 -7.43
N SER A 71 14.10 6.69 -6.56
CA SER A 71 14.12 6.48 -5.12
C SER A 71 12.79 5.91 -4.60
N MET A 72 11.66 6.44 -5.07
CA MET A 72 10.33 5.92 -4.72
C MET A 72 10.15 4.48 -5.19
N ALA A 73 10.54 4.16 -6.42
CA ALA A 73 10.44 2.79 -6.96
C ALA A 73 11.30 1.81 -6.14
N PHE A 74 12.54 2.19 -5.83
CA PHE A 74 13.42 1.39 -4.97
C PHE A 74 12.80 1.14 -3.59
N LEU A 75 12.26 2.18 -2.94
CA LEU A 75 11.62 2.06 -1.63
C LEU A 75 10.35 1.20 -1.66
N ILE A 76 9.54 1.29 -2.72
CA ILE A 76 8.38 0.42 -2.90
C ILE A 76 8.83 -1.03 -2.97
N LEU A 77 9.83 -1.35 -3.81
CA LEU A 77 10.33 -2.71 -3.94
C LEU A 77 10.92 -3.23 -2.62
N LEU A 78 11.74 -2.41 -1.95
CA LEU A 78 12.34 -2.76 -0.67
C LEU A 78 11.28 -3.05 0.40
N PHE A 79 10.32 -2.14 0.60
CA PHE A 79 9.28 -2.35 1.62
C PHE A 79 8.35 -3.50 1.28
N SER A 80 8.03 -3.72 0.01
CA SER A 80 7.24 -4.89 -0.42
C SER A 80 7.96 -6.20 -0.13
N LEU A 81 9.27 -6.29 -0.41
CA LEU A 81 10.08 -7.47 -0.09
C LEU A 81 10.15 -7.70 1.42
N LEU A 82 10.40 -6.64 2.21
CA LEU A 82 10.44 -6.73 3.67
C LEU A 82 9.10 -7.20 4.24
N LEU A 83 7.98 -6.68 3.73
CA LEU A 83 6.65 -7.09 4.16
C LEU A 83 6.38 -8.56 3.81
N MET A 84 6.79 -9.01 2.62
CA MET A 84 6.63 -10.40 2.20
C MET A 84 7.43 -11.36 3.09
N VAL A 85 8.70 -11.06 3.36
CA VAL A 85 9.55 -11.86 4.26
C VAL A 85 8.99 -11.87 5.68
N PHE A 86 8.55 -10.71 6.18
CA PHE A 86 7.90 -10.61 7.49
C PHE A 86 6.63 -11.46 7.56
N ALA A 87 5.77 -11.40 6.54
CA ALA A 87 4.54 -12.17 6.48
C ALA A 87 4.83 -13.68 6.45
N GLU A 88 5.83 -14.12 5.69
CA GLU A 88 6.25 -15.53 5.68
C GLU A 88 6.76 -15.98 7.05
N TYR A 89 7.62 -15.18 7.68
CA TYR A 89 8.15 -15.46 9.02
C TYR A 89 7.04 -15.51 10.08
N PHE A 90 6.12 -14.54 10.05
CA PHE A 90 4.96 -14.51 10.93
C PHE A 90 4.05 -15.73 10.72
N ASN A 91 3.83 -16.14 9.47
CA ASN A 91 3.08 -17.34 9.16
C ASN A 91 3.76 -18.62 9.72
N LYS A 92 5.09 -18.71 9.64
CA LYS A 92 5.84 -19.83 10.25
C LYS A 92 5.72 -19.83 11.78
N MET A 93 5.80 -18.67 12.43
CA MET A 93 5.57 -18.50 13.88
C MET A 93 4.20 -19.05 14.29
N VAL A 94 3.15 -18.56 13.64
CA VAL A 94 1.77 -18.91 13.97
C VAL A 94 1.47 -20.38 13.66
N ALA A 95 2.04 -20.92 12.59
CA ALA A 95 1.86 -22.33 12.22
C ALA A 95 2.71 -23.31 13.07
N GLY A 96 3.51 -22.83 14.02
CA GLY A 96 4.41 -23.67 14.82
C GLY A 96 5.50 -24.36 13.99
N ARG A 97 5.88 -23.77 12.85
CA ARG A 97 6.90 -24.27 11.90
C ARG A 97 8.21 -23.48 11.97
N LEU A 98 8.45 -22.84 13.12
CA LEU A 98 9.70 -22.17 13.44
C LEU A 98 10.70 -23.13 14.07
#